data_AF-A0A947LV60-F1
#
_entry.id   AF-A0A947LV60-F1
#
_cell.length_a   1.000
_cell.length_b   1.000
_cell.length_c   1.000
_cell.angle_alpha   90.00
_cell.angle_beta   90.00
_cell.angle_gamma   90.00
#
_symmetry.space_group_name_H-M   'P 1'
#
loop_
_entity.id
_entity.type
_entity.pdbx_description
1 polymer ?
#
loop_
_entity_poly.entity_id
_entity_poly.type
_entity_poly.pdbx_seq_one_letter_code
_entity_poly.pdbx_strand_id
1 'polypeptide(L)' 'RGAMLGGGKVNLQKTAEIVMTDFRTAILGRITLETPTEFEAWRAAGLAEDAKRQAKKDARTKAKGKGSGVREPAPGSDED' A
#
# COMPACT_ATOMS: atom_id res chain seq x y z
N ARG A 1 -36.70 9.91 -15.04
CA ARG A 1 -36.17 8.58 -15.40
C ARG A 1 -37.18 7.52 -14.98
N GLY A 2 -37.80 6.81 -15.92
CA GLY A 2 -38.93 5.90 -15.65
C GLY A 2 -38.51 4.53 -15.10
N ALA A 3 -38.09 4.47 -13.84
CA ALA A 3 -37.72 3.23 -13.15
C ALA A 3 -38.85 2.72 -12.22
N MET A 4 -40.10 2.76 -12.72
CA MET A 4 -41.29 2.30 -11.99
C MET A 4 -41.93 1.14 -12.73
N LEU A 5 -42.41 0.16 -11.98
CA LEU A 5 -43.30 -0.92 -12.44
C LEU A 5 -44.76 -0.51 -12.22
N GLY A 6 -45.68 -1.30 -12.79
CA GLY A 6 -47.10 -1.19 -12.51
C GLY A 6 -47.40 -1.28 -11.00
N GLY A 7 -48.42 -0.54 -10.55
CA GLY A 7 -48.80 -0.49 -9.14
C GLY A 7 -47.83 0.31 -8.25
N GLY A 8 -47.03 1.22 -8.83
CA GLY A 8 -46.20 2.15 -8.06
C GLY A 8 -44.96 1.54 -7.42
N LYS A 9 -44.53 0.35 -7.87
CA LYS A 9 -43.31 -0.31 -7.36
C LYS A 9 -42.07 0.19 -8.10
N VAL A 10 -40.92 0.24 -7.44
CA VAL A 10 -39.65 0.61 -8.08
C VAL A 10 -39.08 -0.59 -8.85
N ASN A 11 -38.63 -0.36 -10.09
CA ASN A 11 -37.83 -1.33 -10.82
C ASN A 11 -36.37 -1.23 -10.36
N LEU A 12 -35.95 -2.12 -9.46
CA LEU A 12 -34.60 -2.11 -8.89
C LEU A 12 -33.50 -2.33 -9.93
N GLN A 13 -33.70 -3.25 -10.87
CA GLN A 13 -32.73 -3.51 -11.95
C GLN A 13 -32.49 -2.24 -12.76
N LYS A 14 -33.58 -1.58 -13.20
CA LYS A 14 -33.45 -0.38 -14.02
C LYS A 14 -32.86 0.79 -13.24
N THR A 15 -33.19 0.88 -11.95
CA THR A 15 -32.63 1.88 -11.05
C THR A 15 -31.13 1.67 -10.87
N ALA A 16 -30.68 0.43 -10.65
CA ALA A 16 -29.27 0.09 -10.51
C ALA A 16 -28.47 0.46 -11.78
N GLU A 17 -28.98 0.11 -12.97
CA GLU A 17 -28.37 0.50 -14.24
C GLU A 17 -28.21 2.02 -14.34
N ILE A 18 -29.27 2.77 -14.04
CA ILE A 18 -29.27 4.24 -14.05
C ILE A 18 -28.20 4.81 -13.11
N VAL A 19 -28.15 4.32 -11.88
CA VAL A 19 -27.17 4.78 -10.87
C VAL A 19 -25.75 4.47 -11.33
N MET A 20 -25.50 3.27 -11.86
CA MET A 20 -24.18 2.91 -12.37
C MET A 20 -23.76 3.77 -13.56
N THR A 21 -24.67 4.02 -14.52
CA THR A 21 -24.38 4.89 -15.65
C THR A 21 -24.06 6.31 -15.18
N ASP A 22 -24.87 6.87 -14.29
CA ASP A 22 -24.69 8.26 -13.83
C ASP A 22 -23.40 8.42 -13.00
N PHE A 23 -23.07 7.41 -12.19
CA PHE A 23 -21.80 7.37 -11.46
C PHE A 23 -20.61 7.31 -12.44
N ARG A 24 -20.61 6.38 -13.40
CA ARG A 24 -19.48 6.18 -14.33
C ARG A 24 -19.28 7.33 -15.31
N THR A 25 -20.36 8.05 -15.64
CA THR A 25 -20.33 9.23 -16.53
C THR A 25 -20.06 10.53 -15.77
N ALA A 26 -19.79 10.46 -14.46
CA ALA A 26 -19.55 11.60 -13.58
C ALA A 26 -20.71 12.62 -13.51
N ILE A 27 -21.93 12.20 -13.89
CA ILE A 27 -23.14 13.03 -13.81
C ILE A 27 -23.47 13.38 -12.35
N LEU A 28 -23.20 12.44 -11.44
CA LEU A 28 -23.41 12.65 -10.00
C LEU A 28 -22.36 13.59 -9.36
N GLY A 29 -21.36 14.06 -10.13
CA GLY A 29 -20.26 14.88 -9.64
C GLY A 29 -19.09 14.06 -9.12
N ARG A 30 -18.22 14.71 -8.32
CA ARG A 30 -16.98 14.10 -7.81
C ARG A 30 -17.28 13.24 -6.57
N ILE A 31 -17.69 12.00 -6.82
CA ILE A 31 -17.94 10.99 -5.79
C ILE A 31 -16.82 9.94 -5.85
N THR A 32 -16.32 9.53 -4.68
CA THR A 32 -15.43 8.38 -4.54
C THR A 32 -16.17 7.25 -3.84
N LEU A 33 -15.92 6.00 -4.27
CA LEU A 33 -16.43 4.79 -3.60
C LEU A 33 -15.42 4.21 -2.60
N GLU A 34 -14.26 4.84 -2.48
CA GLU A 34 -13.19 4.49 -1.55
C GLU A 34 -13.48 5.08 -0.16
N THR A 35 -12.77 4.60 0.85
CA THR A 35 -12.67 5.21 2.19
C THR A 35 -11.26 5.79 2.40
N PRO A 36 -10.94 6.98 1.86
CA PRO A 36 -9.56 7.50 1.87
C PRO A 36 -8.94 7.54 3.26
N THR A 37 -9.69 7.97 4.28
CA THR A 37 -9.20 8.05 5.67
C THR A 37 -8.78 6.70 6.24
N GLU A 38 -9.50 5.62 5.91
CA GLU A 38 -9.14 4.25 6.32
C GLU A 38 -7.88 3.78 5.59
N PHE A 39 -7.80 4.07 4.29
CA PHE A 39 -6.63 3.77 3.48
C PHE A 39 -5.38 4.51 3.98
N GLU A 40 -5.53 5.76 4.41
CA GLU A 40 -4.45 6.54 5.02
C GLU A 40 -3.93 5.91 6.31
N ALA A 41 -4.82 5.40 7.16
CA ALA A 41 -4.46 4.70 8.39
C ALA A 41 -3.67 3.41 8.10
N TRP A 42 -4.12 2.60 7.15
CA TRP A 42 -3.41 1.38 6.74
C TRP A 42 -2.05 1.69 6.14
N ARG A 43 -1.97 2.73 5.29
CA ARG A 43 -0.72 3.19 4.70
C ARG A 43 0.27 3.65 5.77
N ALA A 44 -0.18 4.43 6.77
CA ALA A 44 0.68 4.87 7.88
C ALA A 44 1.21 3.68 8.69
N ALA A 45 0.36 2.69 8.98
CA ALA A 45 0.76 1.46 9.66
C ALA A 45 1.80 0.67 8.85
N GLY A 46 1.61 0.55 7.54
CA GLY A 46 2.54 -0.12 6.63
C GLY A 46 3.92 0.56 6.61
N LEU A 47 3.95 1.88 6.44
CA LEU A 47 5.19 2.67 6.45
C LEU A 47 5.96 2.54 7.77
N ALA A 48 5.25 2.54 8.91
CA ALA A 48 5.88 2.36 10.21
C ALA A 48 6.55 0.97 10.35
N GLU A 49 5.92 -0.08 9.83
CA GLU A 49 6.49 -1.42 9.88
C GLU A 49 7.65 -1.60 8.89
N ASP A 50 7.55 -0.99 7.71
CA ASP A 50 8.64 -0.94 6.73
C ASP A 50 9.89 -0.25 7.31
N ALA A 51 9.70 0.88 8.00
CA ALA A 51 10.78 1.60 8.67
C ALA A 51 11.47 0.74 9.75
N LYS A 52 10.69 0.01 10.57
CA LYS A 52 11.27 -0.93 11.55
C LYS A 52 12.08 -2.04 10.87
N ARG A 53 11.58 -2.61 9.77
CA ARG A 53 12.32 -3.63 9.03
C ARG A 53 13.60 -3.08 8.43
N GLN A 54 13.58 -1.86 7.89
CA GLN A 54 14.78 -1.22 7.35
C GLN A 54 15.82 -0.97 8.45
N ALA A 55 15.40 -0.43 9.60
CA ALA A 55 16.30 -0.22 10.74
C ALA A 55 16.96 -1.53 11.22
N LYS A 56 16.21 -2.64 11.27
CA LYS A 56 16.76 -3.97 11.61
C LYS A 56 17.76 -4.45 10.57
N LYS A 57 17.48 -4.27 9.27
CA LYS A 57 18.40 -4.63 8.18
C LYS A 57 19.69 -3.81 8.29
N ASP A 58 19.58 -2.50 8.48
CA ASP A 58 20.73 -1.59 8.60
C ASP A 58 21.58 -1.88 9.83
N ALA A 59 20.95 -2.26 10.96
CA ALA A 59 21.68 -2.69 12.15
C ALA A 59 22.45 -4.00 11.89
N ARG A 60 21.84 -4.96 11.19
CA ARG A 60 22.48 -6.25 10.85
C ARG A 60 23.64 -6.06 9.88
N THR A 61 23.51 -5.22 8.87
CA THR A 61 24.60 -4.95 7.90
C THR A 61 25.77 -4.24 8.58
N LYS A 62 25.50 -3.24 9.43
CA LYS A 62 26.53 -2.56 10.23
C LYS A 62 27.26 -3.50 11.19
N ALA A 63 26.54 -4.41 11.86
CA ALA A 63 27.16 -5.42 12.73
C ALA A 63 28.05 -6.39 11.93
N LYS A 64 27.63 -6.80 10.73
CA LYS A 64 28.41 -7.71 9.87
C LYS A 64 29.71 -7.05 9.35
N GLY A 65 29.67 -5.75 9.03
CA GLY A 65 30.86 -4.99 8.62
C GLY A 65 31.87 -4.74 9.75
N LYS A 66 31.44 -4.76 11.01
CA LYS A 66 32.31 -4.57 12.19
C LYS A 66 33.01 -5.85 12.65
N GLY A 67 32.53 -7.02 12.20
CA GLY A 67 33.02 -8.34 12.62
C GLY A 67 33.80 -9.12 11.56
N SER A 68 33.91 -8.63 10.32
CA SER A 68 34.86 -9.20 9.36
C SER A 68 36.25 -8.71 9.73
N GLY A 69 36.90 -9.44 10.64
CA GLY A 69 38.29 -9.22 11.02
C GLY A 69 39.14 -9.11 9.75
N VAL A 70 39.67 -7.91 9.52
CA VAL A 70 40.86 -7.73 8.70
C VAL A 70 41.93 -8.56 9.39
N ARG A 71 42.23 -9.74 8.86
CA ARG A 71 43.39 -10.51 9.32
C ARG A 71 44.60 -9.69 8.89
N GLU A 72 45.28 -9.06 9.84
CA GLU A 72 46.57 -8.45 9.59
C GLU A 72 47.49 -9.51 8.95
N PRO A 73 48.14 -9.21 7.82
CA PRO A 73 49.15 -10.10 7.28
C PRO A 73 50.29 -10.20 8.30
N ALA A 74 50.65 -11.43 8.68
CA ALA A 74 51.69 -11.69 9.67
C ALA A 74 53.04 -11.12 9.21
N PRO A 75 53.84 -10.51 10.12
CA PRO A 75 55.16 -10.01 9.78
C PRO A 75 56.17 -11.16 9.75
N GLY A 76 56.92 -11.27 8.66
CA GLY A 76 58.17 -12.04 8.61
C GLY A 76 58.10 -13.39 7.92
N SER A 77 58.37 -13.37 6.61
CA SER A 77 59.09 -14.47 5.95
C SER A 77 59.83 -13.89 4.73
N ASP A 78 60.76 -12.97 5.01
CA ASP A 78 61.99 -12.86 4.24
C ASP A 78 63.00 -13.71 5.03
N GLU A 79 63.46 -14.84 4.50
CA GLU A 79 64.84 -15.35 4.57
C GLU A 79 64.95 -16.62 3.70
N ASP A 80 66.00 -16.60 2.85
CA ASP A 80 66.55 -17.58 1.88
C ASP A 80 65.79 -17.94 0.58
#